data_AF-A0AA36MXT8-F1
#
_entry.id   AF-A0AA36MXT8-F1
#
_cell.length_a   1.000
_cell.length_b   1.000
_cell.length_c   1.000
_cell.angle_alpha   90.00
_cell.angle_beta   90.00
_cell.angle_gamma   90.00
#
_symmetry.space_group_name_H-M   'P 1'
#
loop_
_entity.id
_entity.type
_entity.pdbx_description
1 polymer ?
#
loop_
_entity_poly.entity_id
_entity_poly.type
_entity_poly.pdbx_seq_one_letter_code
_entity_poly.pdbx_strand_id
1 'polypeptide(L)'
;MALPAAMKSMKAPAMKAAMKAKKVTKIARGRMAKSMVFKGRKAKTSGGLTKDSLMVNKRGKVVSKLRSAKGKKSFKHIESWVEAVMEARAAFNAKGFVAINGKTLQGKALYAKAKAIRASAQAPLPAPGSSKASRDGLIC
;
A
#
# COMPACT_ATOMS: atom_id res chain seq x y z
N MET A 1 54.29 -48.34 -58.50
CA MET A 1 54.10 -49.11 -57.24
C MET A 1 54.53 -48.20 -56.09
N ALA A 2 53.87 -48.01 -54.95
CA ALA A 2 52.66 -48.56 -54.34
C ALA A 2 52.19 -47.58 -53.23
N LEU A 3 50.88 -47.56 -52.94
CA LEU A 3 50.17 -46.94 -51.80
C LEU A 3 50.30 -47.81 -50.52
N PRO A 4 49.66 -47.55 -49.34
CA PRO A 4 49.05 -46.33 -48.71
C PRO A 4 49.39 -46.19 -47.19
N ALA A 5 48.97 -45.11 -46.49
CA ALA A 5 48.46 -45.23 -45.11
C ALA A 5 47.75 -43.97 -44.58
N ALA A 6 46.55 -44.19 -44.04
CA ALA A 6 45.67 -43.23 -43.41
C ALA A 6 46.02 -42.97 -41.93
N MET A 7 45.88 -41.73 -41.44
CA MET A 7 45.80 -41.44 -39.99
C MET A 7 44.72 -40.40 -39.68
N LYS A 8 43.50 -40.95 -39.48
CA LYS A 8 42.44 -40.62 -38.52
C LYS A 8 42.42 -39.20 -37.92
N SER A 9 41.37 -38.47 -38.26
CA SER A 9 40.86 -37.30 -37.52
C SER A 9 40.70 -37.62 -36.03
N MET A 10 41.52 -37.03 -35.18
CA MET A 10 41.35 -37.10 -33.73
C MET A 10 40.10 -36.29 -33.34
N LYS A 11 39.00 -37.01 -33.12
CA LYS A 11 37.77 -36.48 -32.57
C LYS A 11 38.05 -36.15 -31.10
N ALA A 12 38.26 -34.86 -30.81
CA ALA A 12 38.40 -34.40 -29.43
C ALA A 12 37.18 -34.88 -28.61
N PRO A 13 37.37 -35.53 -27.45
CA PRO A 13 36.25 -35.84 -26.59
C PRO A 13 35.68 -34.52 -26.08
N ALA A 14 34.51 -34.15 -26.60
CA ALA A 14 33.73 -33.06 -26.05
C ALA A 14 33.42 -33.42 -24.59
N MET A 15 34.20 -32.88 -23.66
CA MET A 15 33.94 -32.96 -22.23
C MET A 15 32.61 -32.24 -21.97
N LYS A 16 31.52 -33.00 -22.04
CA LYS A 16 30.20 -32.57 -21.56
C LYS A 16 30.33 -32.42 -20.05
N ALA A 17 30.71 -31.23 -19.60
CA ALA A 17 30.65 -30.88 -18.19
C ALA A 17 29.20 -31.03 -17.73
N ALA A 18 28.91 -32.14 -17.07
CA ALA A 18 27.63 -32.36 -16.41
C ALA A 18 27.51 -31.29 -15.33
N MET A 19 26.80 -30.20 -15.63
CA MET A 19 26.52 -29.17 -14.64
C MET A 19 25.73 -29.81 -13.50
N LYS A 20 26.32 -29.84 -12.30
CA LYS A 20 25.62 -30.30 -11.09
C LYS A 20 24.34 -29.50 -10.93
N ALA A 21 23.21 -30.19 -10.81
CA ALA A 21 21.92 -29.56 -10.58
C ALA A 21 22.00 -28.65 -9.34
N LYS A 22 21.69 -27.35 -9.51
CA LYS A 22 21.70 -26.39 -8.40
C LYS A 22 20.70 -26.81 -7.34
N LYS A 23 21.17 -26.99 -6.11
CA LYS A 23 20.32 -27.25 -4.93
C LYS A 23 19.24 -26.18 -4.80
N VAL A 24 17.97 -26.56 -4.94
CA VAL A 24 16.84 -25.64 -4.73
C VAL A 24 16.82 -25.22 -3.25
N THR A 25 17.06 -23.94 -2.99
CA THR A 25 17.08 -23.41 -1.62
C THR A 25 15.66 -23.29 -1.06
N LYS A 26 15.44 -23.84 0.13
CA LYS A 26 14.15 -23.80 0.86
C LYS A 26 13.74 -22.36 1.26
N ILE A 27 14.72 -21.47 1.43
CA ILE A 27 14.52 -20.08 1.86
C ILE A 27 14.45 -19.15 0.64
N ALA A 28 13.45 -18.29 0.61
CA ALA A 28 13.26 -17.26 -0.39
C ALA A 28 14.00 -15.98 0.00
N ARG A 29 14.89 -15.53 -0.88
CA ARG A 29 15.66 -14.28 -0.77
C ARG A 29 15.36 -13.37 -1.96
N GLY A 30 15.64 -12.08 -1.81
CA GLY A 30 15.48 -11.08 -2.86
C GLY A 30 14.07 -10.46 -2.98
N ARG A 31 13.89 -9.59 -3.98
CA ARG A 31 12.71 -8.75 -4.18
C ARG A 31 11.40 -9.53 -4.29
N MET A 32 11.44 -10.72 -4.89
CA MET A 32 10.25 -11.57 -5.10
C MET A 32 10.05 -12.64 -4.02
N ALA A 33 10.76 -12.58 -2.88
CA ALA A 33 10.72 -13.64 -1.88
C ALA A 33 9.29 -14.01 -1.44
N LYS A 34 8.46 -13.00 -1.13
CA LYS A 34 7.06 -13.21 -0.72
C LYS A 34 6.21 -13.82 -1.82
N SER A 35 6.41 -13.40 -3.07
CA SER A 35 5.70 -13.96 -4.22
C SER A 35 6.08 -15.42 -4.48
N MET A 36 7.37 -15.76 -4.37
CA MET A 36 7.85 -17.14 -4.53
C MET A 36 7.28 -18.08 -3.46
N VAL A 37 7.18 -17.63 -2.20
CA VAL A 37 6.57 -18.40 -1.11
C VAL A 37 5.07 -18.54 -1.32
N PHE A 38 4.38 -17.47 -1.72
CA PHE A 38 2.95 -17.52 -2.00
C PHE A 38 2.60 -18.50 -3.14
N LYS A 39 3.44 -18.55 -4.18
CA LYS A 39 3.36 -19.51 -5.29
C LYS A 39 3.80 -20.94 -4.92
N GLY A 40 4.28 -21.18 -3.69
CA GLY A 40 4.74 -22.50 -3.25
C GLY A 40 6.11 -22.95 -3.78
N ARG A 41 6.85 -22.08 -4.50
CA ARG A 41 8.19 -22.42 -5.03
C ARG A 41 9.23 -22.58 -3.93
N LYS A 42 8.97 -22.02 -2.75
CA LYS A 42 9.86 -22.01 -1.58
C LYS A 42 9.03 -22.08 -0.30
N ALA A 43 9.60 -22.65 0.75
CA ALA A 43 8.89 -22.90 2.00
C ALA A 43 8.69 -21.63 2.84
N LYS A 44 9.75 -20.83 3.01
CA LYS A 44 9.72 -19.62 3.86
C LYS A 44 10.57 -18.49 3.30
N THR A 45 10.25 -17.25 3.67
CA THR A 45 11.12 -16.09 3.40
C THR A 45 12.32 -16.05 4.36
N SER A 46 13.32 -15.22 4.08
CA SER A 46 14.44 -14.97 5.01
C SER A 46 13.99 -14.52 6.40
N GLY A 47 12.88 -13.78 6.49
CA GLY A 47 12.26 -13.34 7.74
C GLY A 47 11.23 -14.32 8.32
N GLY A 48 11.27 -15.60 7.93
CA GLY A 48 10.43 -16.64 8.53
C GLY A 48 8.98 -16.71 8.05
N LEU A 49 8.50 -15.79 7.20
CA LEU A 49 7.12 -15.83 6.72
C LEU A 49 6.84 -17.06 5.82
N THR A 50 5.76 -17.78 6.15
CA THR A 50 5.16 -18.88 5.38
C THR A 50 4.02 -18.37 4.49
N LYS A 51 3.47 -19.25 3.65
CA LYS A 51 2.35 -18.95 2.75
C LYS A 51 1.11 -18.46 3.53
N ASP A 52 0.81 -19.06 4.68
CA ASP A 52 -0.40 -18.76 5.47
C ASP A 52 -0.38 -17.35 6.07
N SER A 53 0.82 -16.81 6.28
CA SER A 53 1.03 -15.45 6.81
C SER A 53 0.99 -14.37 5.73
N LEU A 54 0.84 -14.75 4.46
CA LEU A 54 0.83 -13.85 3.30
C LEU A 54 -0.57 -13.69 2.72
N MET A 55 -0.80 -12.57 2.05
CA MET A 55 -2.00 -12.32 1.27
C MET A 55 -1.72 -11.32 0.14
N VAL A 56 -2.63 -11.27 -0.83
CA VAL A 56 -2.57 -10.35 -1.97
C VAL A 56 -3.41 -9.12 -1.65
N ASN A 57 -2.85 -7.92 -1.86
CA ASN A 57 -3.62 -6.68 -1.74
C ASN A 57 -4.38 -6.36 -3.04
N LYS A 58 -5.28 -5.36 -3.01
CA LYS A 58 -6.02 -4.90 -4.20
C LYS A 58 -5.14 -4.46 -5.40
N ARG A 59 -3.85 -4.20 -5.16
CA ARG A 59 -2.86 -3.80 -6.18
C ARG A 59 -2.05 -5.01 -6.71
N GLY A 60 -2.46 -6.24 -6.38
CA GLY A 60 -1.77 -7.47 -6.79
C GLY A 60 -0.45 -7.76 -6.06
N LYS A 61 -0.08 -6.98 -5.03
CA LYS A 61 1.17 -7.15 -4.29
C LYS A 61 0.99 -8.11 -3.11
N VAL A 62 1.89 -9.09 -2.99
CA VAL A 62 1.96 -10.01 -1.85
C VAL A 62 2.55 -9.29 -0.63
N VAL A 63 1.75 -9.17 0.43
CA VAL A 63 2.07 -8.54 1.71
C VAL A 63 1.78 -9.51 2.86
N SER A 64 2.33 -9.24 4.05
CA SER A 64 2.00 -10.04 5.22
C SER A 64 0.66 -9.61 5.83
N LYS A 65 -0.13 -10.59 6.29
CA LYS A 65 -1.43 -10.36 6.93
C LYS A 65 -1.31 -9.40 8.12
N LEU A 66 -0.32 -9.65 8.98
CA LEU A 66 -0.01 -8.80 10.14
C LEU A 66 0.25 -7.34 9.75
N ARG A 67 1.07 -7.10 8.71
CA ARG A 67 1.42 -5.74 8.29
C ARG A 67 0.20 -4.98 7.78
N SER A 68 -0.68 -5.66 7.04
CA SER A 68 -1.91 -5.04 6.58
C SER A 68 -2.88 -4.77 7.71
N ALA A 69 -3.01 -5.68 8.69
CA ALA A 69 -3.84 -5.46 9.86
C ALA A 69 -3.34 -4.26 10.68
N LYS A 70 -2.02 -4.15 10.88
CA LYS A 70 -1.40 -2.99 11.54
C LYS A 70 -1.72 -1.69 10.79
N GLY A 71 -1.57 -1.67 9.46
CA GLY A 71 -1.91 -0.50 8.65
C GLY A 71 -3.37 -0.07 8.78
N LYS A 72 -4.32 -1.03 8.81
CA LYS A 72 -5.74 -0.75 9.04
C LYS A 72 -6.00 -0.17 10.43
N LYS A 73 -5.34 -0.69 11.47
CA LYS A 73 -5.45 -0.16 12.85
C LYS A 73 -4.92 1.27 12.95
N SER A 74 -3.78 1.57 12.31
CA SER A 74 -3.18 2.90 12.33
C SER A 74 -3.99 3.96 11.56
N PHE A 75 -4.86 3.55 10.62
CA PHE A 75 -5.70 4.47 9.86
C PHE A 75 -6.66 5.28 10.75
N LYS A 76 -7.08 4.70 11.88
CA LYS A 76 -7.96 5.36 12.88
C LYS A 76 -7.46 6.73 13.34
N HIS A 77 -6.13 6.92 13.39
CA HIS A 77 -5.55 8.19 13.83
C HIS A 77 -5.69 9.32 12.79
N ILE A 78 -5.91 8.96 11.52
CA ILE A 78 -5.95 9.89 10.38
C ILE A 78 -7.38 10.04 9.85
N GLU A 79 -8.24 9.04 10.10
CA GLU A 79 -9.64 8.96 9.66
C GLU A 79 -10.43 10.26 9.87
N SER A 80 -10.46 10.78 11.11
CA SER A 80 -11.14 12.04 11.45
C SER A 80 -10.73 13.25 10.59
N TRP A 81 -9.46 13.34 10.19
CA TRP A 81 -8.99 14.42 9.34
C TRP A 81 -9.39 14.22 7.87
N VAL A 82 -9.36 12.97 7.39
CA VAL A 82 -9.73 12.63 6.02
C VAL A 82 -11.23 12.90 5.82
N GLU A 83 -12.07 12.49 6.76
CA GLU A 83 -13.51 12.73 6.73
C GLU A 83 -13.84 14.22 6.71
N ALA A 84 -13.26 15.01 7.62
CA ALA A 84 -13.45 16.46 7.65
C ALA A 84 -13.03 17.14 6.34
N VAL A 85 -11.96 16.67 5.69
CA VAL A 85 -11.52 17.19 4.39
C VAL A 85 -12.46 16.76 3.27
N MET A 86 -12.99 15.53 3.30
CA MET A 86 -13.99 15.06 2.31
C MET A 86 -15.27 15.89 2.39
N GLU A 87 -15.79 16.12 3.59
CA GLU A 87 -16.96 16.97 3.83
C GLU A 87 -16.73 18.41 3.39
N ALA A 88 -15.58 18.99 3.75
CA ALA A 88 -15.22 20.33 3.31
C ALA A 88 -15.15 20.43 1.78
N ARG A 89 -14.58 19.43 1.10
CA ARG A 89 -14.51 19.38 -0.37
C ARG A 89 -15.88 19.25 -1.01
N ALA A 90 -16.76 18.41 -0.46
CA ALA A 90 -18.12 18.25 -0.93
C ALA A 90 -18.88 19.58 -0.84
N ALA A 91 -18.78 20.28 0.29
CA ALA A 91 -19.47 21.53 0.49
C ALA A 91 -18.97 22.69 -0.39
N PHE A 92 -17.73 22.62 -0.90
CA PHE A 92 -17.20 23.59 -1.87
C PHE A 92 -17.34 23.13 -3.33
N ASN A 93 -17.86 21.93 -3.59
CA ASN A 93 -17.89 21.30 -4.91
C ASN A 93 -16.54 21.38 -5.66
N ALA A 94 -15.43 21.26 -4.91
CA ALA A 94 -14.09 21.47 -5.44
C ALA A 94 -13.68 20.32 -6.38
N LYS A 95 -13.69 20.59 -7.69
CA LYS A 95 -13.27 19.65 -8.75
C LYS A 95 -11.77 19.81 -9.03
N GLY A 96 -11.07 18.69 -9.21
CA GLY A 96 -9.64 18.67 -9.48
C GLY A 96 -8.76 18.84 -8.24
N PHE A 97 -7.49 19.19 -8.46
CA PHE A 97 -6.50 19.34 -7.41
C PHE A 97 -6.62 20.72 -6.74
N VAL A 98 -6.71 20.74 -5.40
CA VAL A 98 -6.69 21.95 -4.59
C VAL A 98 -5.71 21.72 -3.45
N ALA A 99 -4.69 22.57 -3.35
CA ALA A 99 -3.70 22.49 -2.29
C ALA A 99 -4.33 22.95 -0.95
N ILE A 100 -4.35 22.06 0.05
CA ILE A 100 -4.82 22.37 1.39
C ILE A 100 -3.86 23.38 2.03
N ASN A 101 -4.39 24.51 2.51
CA ASN A 101 -3.61 25.63 3.04
C ASN A 101 -2.55 26.17 2.05
N GLY A 102 -2.87 26.13 0.75
CA GLY A 102 -2.01 26.67 -0.30
C GLY A 102 -2.05 28.19 -0.42
N LYS A 103 -1.40 28.71 -1.47
CA LYS A 103 -1.41 30.15 -1.81
C LYS A 103 -2.79 30.65 -2.27
N THR A 104 -3.61 29.77 -2.81
CA THR A 104 -4.95 30.10 -3.33
C THR A 104 -5.94 30.32 -2.20
N LEU A 105 -6.89 31.25 -2.41
CA LEU A 105 -7.97 31.53 -1.45
C LEU A 105 -8.81 30.28 -1.16
N GLN A 106 -9.12 29.49 -2.19
CA GLN A 106 -9.85 28.22 -2.06
C GLN A 106 -9.13 27.22 -1.15
N GLY A 107 -7.79 27.12 -1.25
CA GLY A 107 -7.00 26.21 -0.43
C GLY A 107 -6.99 26.59 1.06
N LYS A 108 -6.93 27.91 1.34
CA LYS A 108 -7.03 28.45 2.70
C LYS A 108 -8.43 28.25 3.29
N ALA A 109 -9.47 28.53 2.52
CA ALA A 109 -10.87 28.34 2.94
C ALA A 109 -11.20 26.87 3.24
N LEU A 110 -10.73 25.94 2.39
CA LEU A 110 -10.89 24.50 2.60
C LEU A 110 -10.24 24.05 3.91
N TYR A 111 -9.01 24.51 4.19
CA TYR A 111 -8.31 24.19 5.43
C TYR A 111 -9.04 24.69 6.67
N ALA A 112 -9.50 25.96 6.65
CA ALA A 112 -10.25 26.54 7.76
C ALA A 112 -11.54 25.75 8.05
N LYS A 113 -12.30 25.40 7.00
CA LYS A 113 -13.53 24.61 7.13
C LYS A 113 -13.27 23.19 7.64
N ALA A 114 -12.28 22.49 7.09
CA ALA A 114 -11.92 21.15 7.56
C ALA A 114 -11.48 21.15 9.03
N LYS A 115 -10.76 22.18 9.47
CA LYS A 115 -10.38 22.35 10.87
C LYS A 115 -11.60 22.59 11.77
N ALA A 116 -12.56 23.39 11.32
CA ALA A 116 -13.81 23.63 12.04
C ALA A 116 -14.66 22.35 12.17
N ILE A 117 -14.83 21.57 11.10
CA ILE A 117 -15.54 20.30 11.12
C ILE A 117 -14.88 19.32 12.08
N ARG A 118 -13.55 19.17 11.99
CA ARG A 118 -12.81 18.29 12.90
C ARG A 118 -12.92 18.73 14.36
N ALA A 119 -12.87 20.02 14.64
CA ALA A 119 -13.06 20.55 15.99
C ALA A 119 -14.49 20.25 16.49
N SER A 120 -15.51 20.42 15.65
CA SER A 120 -16.90 20.10 16.00
C SER A 120 -17.14 18.61 16.24
N ALA A 121 -16.43 17.73 15.52
CA ALA A 121 -16.49 16.28 15.72
C ALA A 121 -15.70 15.79 16.95
N GLN A 122 -14.73 16.58 17.43
CA GLN A 122 -13.94 16.28 18.61
C GLN A 122 -14.52 16.88 19.90
N ALA A 123 -15.36 17.91 19.78
CA ALA A 123 -16.13 18.38 20.90
C ALA A 123 -17.09 17.26 21.34
N PRO A 124 -17.17 16.91 22.63
CA PRO A 124 -18.29 16.11 23.12
C PRO A 124 -19.56 16.87 22.78
N LEU A 125 -20.49 16.21 22.08
CA LEU A 125 -21.72 16.81 21.55
C LEU A 125 -22.34 17.76 22.60
N PRO A 126 -22.51 19.06 22.31
CA PRO A 126 -23.46 19.83 23.08
C PRO A 126 -24.83 19.18 22.83
N ALA A 127 -25.50 18.79 23.91
CA ALA A 127 -26.83 18.19 23.86
C ALA A 127 -27.76 19.02 22.94
N PRO A 128 -28.65 18.39 22.16
CA PRO A 128 -29.58 19.12 21.31
C PRO A 128 -30.55 19.91 22.20
N GLY A 129 -30.32 21.22 22.37
CA GLY A 129 -31.25 22.08 23.08
C GLY A 129 -30.65 23.38 23.61
N SER A 130 -30.74 24.45 22.83
CA SER A 130 -31.29 25.75 23.27
C SER A 130 -31.10 26.80 22.17
N SER A 131 -31.98 26.81 21.18
CA SER A 131 -32.29 28.06 20.49
C SER A 131 -33.04 28.94 21.50
N LYS A 132 -32.33 29.77 22.28
CA LYS A 132 -32.96 30.95 22.86
C LYS A 132 -33.17 31.91 21.70
N ALA A 133 -34.37 31.81 21.10
CA ALA A 133 -34.87 32.84 20.21
C ALA A 133 -34.90 34.15 21.00
N SER A 134 -34.01 35.07 20.64
CA SER A 134 -34.13 36.46 21.08
C SER A 134 -35.42 37.01 20.47
N ARG A 135 -36.43 37.22 21.31
CA ARG A 135 -37.58 38.07 21.01
C ARG A 135 -37.35 39.39 21.70
N ASP A 136 -36.48 40.21 21.11
CA ASP A 136 -36.53 41.65 21.31
C ASP A 136 -37.48 42.21 20.24
N GLY A 137 -38.52 42.90 20.70
CA GLY A 137 -39.17 43.94 19.91
C GLY A 137 -40.67 43.78 19.68
N LEU A 138 -41.41 44.65 20.38
CA LEU A 138 -42.51 45.45 19.85
C LEU A 138 -43.94 44.90 20.01
N ILE A 139 -44.58 45.23 21.14
CA ILE A 139 -46.01 45.55 21.17
C ILE A 139 -46.24 46.64 22.22
N CYS A 140 -46.92 47.72 21.81
CA CYS A 140 -47.59 48.70 22.66
C CYS A 140 -48.67 48.06 23.53
#